data_AF-A0A7V5T5Q2-F1
#
_entry.id   AF-A0A7V5T5Q2-F1
#
_cell.length_a   1.000
_cell.length_b   1.000
_cell.length_c   1.000
_cell.angle_alpha   90.00
_cell.angle_beta   90.00
_cell.angle_gamma   90.00
#
_symmetry.space_group_name_H-M   'P 1'
#
loop_
_entity.id
_entity.type
_entity.pdbx_description
1 polymer ?
#
loop_
_entity_poly.entity_id
_entity_poly.type
_entity_poly.pdbx_seq_one_letter_code
_entity_poly.pdbx_strand_id
1 'polypeptide(L)'
;SFLALLRVHERLNELFLRHQEALLEQDIARARERLAVYEQELLAHMRPEEDILLPVYARAGAIPGGPIELFLGEHRKMREFLERFRMALAELEVHPADRRRRILRLFDEQTMFKHLVEHHDLRERNILYPTLDRITTEAERRELLRRCLDATLNAWTYNEHRRSVSMPGPIEILTHEHRIIERALRALRGVCQRLEHGASVPADVLAQLVRFIQTFADRCHHGKEEKHLFPTLQEHGVPREGGPIGVMLQEHELGRGFVREMAEAASAYERGESDATSRFVSAAQSYLDLLAQHIYKEDHVLFPIAENVLDASTKAALVEAFEREEAALGLGTHEQYEATASELEKAWAT
;
A
#
# COMPACT_ATOMS: atom_id res chain seq x y z
N SER A 1 -5.69 -15.31 -16.46
CA SER A 1 -4.95 -14.82 -17.64
C SER A 1 -3.57 -14.39 -17.17
N PHE A 2 -2.55 -14.48 -18.02
CA PHE A 2 -1.23 -13.93 -17.72
C PHE A 2 -1.22 -12.40 -17.56
N LEU A 3 -2.25 -11.69 -18.04
CA LEU A 3 -2.44 -10.26 -17.77
C LEU A 3 -2.52 -9.90 -16.28
N ALA A 4 -2.79 -10.86 -15.40
CA ALA A 4 -2.76 -10.64 -13.96
C ALA A 4 -1.36 -10.29 -13.42
N LEU A 5 -0.30 -10.60 -14.17
CA LEU A 5 1.08 -10.24 -13.84
C LEU A 5 1.35 -8.75 -14.03
N LEU A 6 0.58 -8.05 -14.89
CA LEU A 6 0.70 -6.60 -15.10
C LEU A 6 0.44 -5.76 -13.83
N ARG A 7 -0.18 -6.33 -12.79
CA ARG A 7 -0.38 -5.64 -11.51
C ARG A 7 0.94 -5.23 -10.84
N VAL A 8 2.03 -5.95 -11.11
CA VAL A 8 3.36 -5.57 -10.61
C VAL A 8 3.86 -4.25 -11.21
N HIS A 9 3.39 -3.88 -12.41
CA HIS A 9 3.83 -2.66 -13.10
C HIS A 9 3.37 -1.40 -12.37
N GLU A 10 2.16 -1.39 -11.80
CA GLU A 10 1.66 -0.25 -11.01
C GLU A 10 2.54 0.01 -9.78
N ARG A 11 2.94 -1.06 -9.09
CA ARG A 11 3.87 -1.01 -7.96
C ARG A 11 5.26 -0.53 -8.38
N LEU A 12 5.78 -1.04 -9.49
CA LEU A 12 7.08 -0.61 -10.03
C LEU A 12 7.07 0.89 -10.39
N ASN A 13 5.98 1.38 -10.99
CA ASN A 13 5.82 2.80 -11.31
C ASN A 13 5.85 3.68 -10.06
N GLU A 14 5.14 3.28 -9.01
CA GLU A 14 5.12 3.99 -7.72
C GLU A 14 6.51 4.01 -7.05
N LEU A 15 7.22 2.88 -7.04
CA LEU A 15 8.57 2.81 -6.47
C LEU A 15 9.56 3.71 -7.21
N PHE A 16 9.49 3.72 -8.55
CA PHE A 16 10.33 4.60 -9.34
C PHE A 16 9.98 6.07 -9.12
N LEU A 17 8.68 6.40 -8.97
CA LEU A 17 8.24 7.76 -8.63
C LEU A 17 8.81 8.22 -7.28
N ARG A 18 8.74 7.39 -6.23
CA ARG A 18 9.33 7.70 -4.91
C ARG A 18 10.82 7.94 -4.95
N HIS A 19 11.53 7.22 -5.83
CA HIS A 19 12.95 7.49 -6.10
C HIS A 19 13.14 8.90 -6.70
N GLN A 20 12.29 9.29 -7.65
CA GLN A 20 12.34 10.60 -8.31
C GLN A 20 11.95 11.74 -7.35
N GLU A 21 10.98 11.54 -6.48
CA GLU A 21 10.60 12.50 -5.43
C GLU A 21 11.78 12.78 -4.49
N ALA A 22 12.48 11.74 -4.03
CA ALA A 22 13.67 11.90 -3.21
C ALA A 22 14.80 12.65 -3.95
N LEU A 23 14.95 12.43 -5.27
CA LEU A 23 15.86 13.22 -6.10
C LEU A 23 15.46 14.71 -6.16
N LEU A 24 14.17 15.03 -6.27
CA LEU A 24 13.66 16.41 -6.26
C LEU A 24 13.96 17.10 -4.91
N GLU A 25 13.80 16.36 -3.82
CA GLU A 25 14.14 16.78 -2.45
C GLU A 25 15.67 16.89 -2.22
N GLN A 26 16.49 16.44 -3.17
CA GLN A 26 17.96 16.33 -3.07
C GLN A 26 18.43 15.40 -1.93
N ASP A 27 17.56 14.50 -1.47
CA ASP A 27 17.88 13.43 -0.53
C ASP A 27 18.44 12.22 -1.30
N ILE A 28 19.75 12.25 -1.53
CA ILE A 28 20.44 11.24 -2.34
C ILE A 28 20.44 9.86 -1.64
N ALA A 29 20.50 9.85 -0.32
CA ALA A 29 20.51 8.61 0.45
C ALA A 29 19.17 7.88 0.29
N ARG A 30 18.06 8.60 0.48
CA ARG A 30 16.71 8.08 0.25
C ARG A 30 16.49 7.74 -1.21
N ALA A 31 16.93 8.57 -2.16
CA ALA A 31 16.82 8.26 -3.57
C ALA A 31 17.51 6.94 -3.92
N ARG A 32 18.72 6.70 -3.40
CA ARG A 32 19.45 5.44 -3.61
C ARG A 32 18.74 4.25 -3.01
N GLU A 33 18.22 4.37 -1.79
CA GLU A 33 17.44 3.32 -1.14
C GLU A 33 16.21 2.96 -1.98
N ARG A 34 15.44 3.95 -2.43
CA ARG A 34 14.23 3.73 -3.25
C ARG A 34 14.56 3.13 -4.61
N LEU A 35 15.67 3.54 -5.25
CA LEU A 35 16.12 2.93 -6.50
C LEU A 35 16.50 1.46 -6.30
N ALA A 36 17.20 1.13 -5.21
CA ALA A 36 17.58 -0.25 -4.93
C ALA A 36 16.35 -1.15 -4.75
N VAL A 37 15.29 -0.63 -4.12
CA VAL A 37 14.00 -1.33 -4.02
C VAL A 37 13.39 -1.56 -5.39
N TYR A 38 13.28 -0.51 -6.20
CA TYR A 38 12.75 -0.60 -7.55
C TYR A 38 13.53 -1.61 -8.42
N GLU A 39 14.86 -1.55 -8.38
CA GLU A 39 15.75 -2.46 -9.10
C GLU A 39 15.49 -3.91 -8.68
N GLN A 40 15.41 -4.18 -7.38
CA GLN A 40 15.14 -5.52 -6.88
C GLN A 40 13.80 -6.06 -7.40
N GLU A 41 12.73 -5.26 -7.32
CA GLU A 41 11.41 -5.68 -7.78
C GLU A 41 11.34 -5.88 -9.29
N LEU A 42 11.96 -4.99 -10.07
CA LEU A 42 12.00 -5.10 -11.52
C LEU A 42 12.75 -6.37 -11.94
N LEU A 43 13.89 -6.66 -11.31
CA LEU A 43 14.66 -7.88 -11.55
C LEU A 43 13.89 -9.14 -11.14
N ALA A 44 13.15 -9.09 -10.03
CA ALA A 44 12.31 -10.20 -9.57
C ALA A 44 11.11 -10.44 -10.49
N HIS A 45 10.60 -9.40 -11.14
CA HIS A 45 9.57 -9.48 -12.17
C HIS A 45 10.09 -10.08 -13.49
N MET A 46 11.22 -9.59 -14.01
CA MET A 46 11.79 -10.08 -15.27
C MET A 46 12.26 -11.55 -15.21
N ARG A 47 12.74 -12.01 -14.05
CA ARG A 47 13.31 -13.35 -13.89
C ARG A 47 12.34 -14.48 -14.28
N PRO A 48 11.12 -14.60 -13.72
CA PRO A 48 10.18 -15.64 -14.13
C PRO A 48 9.78 -15.51 -15.60
N GLU A 49 9.79 -14.31 -16.17
CA GLU A 49 9.56 -14.17 -17.61
C GLU A 49 10.68 -14.84 -18.41
N GLU A 50 11.94 -14.54 -18.07
CA GLU A 50 13.12 -15.11 -18.72
C GLU A 50 13.20 -16.64 -18.53
N ASP A 51 13.04 -17.11 -17.30
CA ASP A 51 13.31 -18.51 -16.92
C ASP A 51 12.12 -19.44 -17.17
N ILE A 52 10.90 -18.92 -17.15
CA ILE A 52 9.66 -19.72 -17.17
C ILE A 52 8.81 -19.39 -18.40
N LEU A 53 8.49 -18.12 -18.62
CA LEU A 53 7.48 -17.75 -19.63
C LEU A 53 8.02 -17.72 -21.06
N LEU A 54 9.19 -17.12 -21.30
CA LEU A 54 9.81 -17.05 -22.63
C LEU A 54 10.09 -18.44 -23.24
N PRO A 55 10.55 -19.45 -22.47
CA PRO A 55 10.64 -20.83 -22.97
C PRO A 55 9.31 -21.44 -23.41
N VAL A 56 8.20 -21.10 -22.73
CA VAL A 56 6.85 -21.54 -23.13
C VAL A 56 6.38 -20.74 -24.35
N TYR A 57 6.61 -19.44 -24.36
CA TYR A 57 6.29 -18.54 -25.48
C TYR A 57 6.94 -18.98 -26.78
N ALA A 58 8.16 -19.53 -26.73
CA ALA A 58 8.87 -20.07 -27.90
C ALA A 58 8.07 -21.12 -28.69
N ARG A 59 7.15 -21.83 -28.04
CA ARG A 59 6.27 -22.82 -28.70
C ARG A 59 5.32 -22.18 -29.72
N ALA A 60 5.06 -20.88 -29.62
CA ALA A 60 4.21 -20.15 -30.55
C ALA A 60 4.85 -19.94 -31.93
N GLY A 61 6.15 -20.19 -32.08
CA GLY A 61 6.91 -19.89 -33.30
C GLY A 61 7.15 -18.38 -33.47
N ALA A 62 7.36 -17.94 -34.71
CA ALA A 62 7.65 -16.54 -35.00
C ALA A 62 6.41 -15.65 -34.81
N ILE A 63 6.51 -14.68 -33.89
CA ILE A 63 5.47 -13.68 -33.64
C ILE A 63 5.95 -12.30 -34.13
N PRO A 64 5.25 -11.66 -35.08
CA PRO A 64 5.60 -10.32 -35.56
C PRO A 64 5.64 -9.32 -34.41
N GLY A 65 6.74 -8.57 -34.29
CA GLY A 65 6.91 -7.54 -33.26
C GLY A 65 7.19 -8.06 -31.84
N GLY A 66 7.31 -9.38 -31.63
CA GLY A 66 7.66 -9.98 -30.35
C GLY A 66 8.63 -11.17 -30.43
N PRO A 67 9.77 -11.09 -31.15
CA PRO A 67 10.78 -12.13 -31.05
C PRO A 67 11.37 -12.18 -29.62
N ILE A 68 11.76 -13.36 -29.14
CA ILE A 68 12.27 -13.56 -27.76
C ILE A 68 13.52 -12.69 -27.50
N GLU A 69 14.37 -12.53 -28.52
CA GLU A 69 15.58 -11.72 -28.45
C GLU A 69 15.30 -10.25 -28.15
N LEU A 70 14.11 -9.76 -28.50
CA LEU A 70 13.68 -8.39 -28.22
C LEU A 70 13.38 -8.20 -26.73
N PHE A 71 12.57 -9.08 -26.12
CA PHE A 71 12.30 -9.04 -24.67
C PHE A 71 13.60 -9.16 -23.87
N LEU A 72 14.43 -10.16 -24.18
CA LEU A 72 15.74 -10.32 -23.54
C LEU A 72 16.67 -9.12 -23.78
N GLY A 73 16.59 -8.49 -24.95
CA GLY A 73 17.34 -7.28 -25.26
C GLY A 73 16.88 -6.06 -24.46
N GLU A 74 15.57 -5.90 -24.27
CA GLU A 74 14.96 -4.86 -23.45
C GLU A 74 15.35 -5.07 -21.97
N HIS A 75 15.26 -6.30 -21.44
CA HIS A 75 15.70 -6.60 -20.06
C HIS A 75 17.19 -6.33 -19.84
N ARG A 76 18.06 -6.66 -20.80
CA ARG A 76 19.50 -6.30 -20.72
C ARG A 76 19.70 -4.79 -20.64
N LYS A 77 19.01 -4.03 -21.49
CA LYS A 77 19.08 -2.56 -21.47
C LYS A 77 18.57 -1.98 -20.16
N MET A 78 17.48 -2.53 -19.60
CA MET A 78 16.97 -2.09 -18.30
C MET A 78 18.04 -2.25 -17.21
N ARG A 79 18.73 -3.40 -17.15
CA ARG A 79 19.86 -3.63 -16.23
C ARG A 79 21.01 -2.63 -16.44
N GLU A 80 21.35 -2.32 -17.68
CA GLU A 80 22.38 -1.32 -18.01
C GLU A 80 21.99 0.11 -17.60
N PHE A 81 20.70 0.46 -17.65
CA PHE A 81 20.20 1.74 -17.14
C PHE A 81 20.27 1.80 -15.61
N LEU A 82 19.83 0.75 -14.92
CA LEU A 82 19.86 0.67 -13.45
C LEU A 82 21.29 0.83 -12.91
N GLU A 83 22.25 0.15 -13.53
CA GLU A 83 23.67 0.27 -13.16
C GLU A 83 24.17 1.71 -13.36
N ARG A 84 23.81 2.37 -14.46
CA ARG A 84 24.16 3.78 -14.70
C ARG A 84 23.54 4.70 -13.66
N PHE A 85 22.28 4.49 -13.28
CA PHE A 85 21.62 5.28 -12.23
C PHE A 85 22.31 5.10 -10.88
N ARG A 86 22.68 3.87 -10.53
CA ARG A 86 23.44 3.56 -9.31
C ARG A 86 24.78 4.29 -9.28
N MET A 87 25.52 4.29 -10.40
CA MET A 87 26.77 5.02 -10.53
C MET A 87 26.56 6.54 -10.41
N ALA A 88 25.54 7.10 -11.07
CA ALA A 88 25.22 8.52 -11.02
C ALA A 88 24.85 8.98 -9.60
N LEU A 89 24.10 8.17 -8.85
CA LEU A 89 23.77 8.43 -7.44
C LEU A 89 25.00 8.42 -6.54
N ALA A 90 25.92 7.48 -6.74
CA ALA A 90 27.17 7.44 -6.00
C ALA A 90 28.02 8.71 -6.25
N GLU A 91 28.05 9.22 -7.49
CA GLU A 91 28.74 10.49 -7.80
C GLU A 91 28.08 11.72 -7.13
N LEU A 92 26.75 11.71 -6.98
CA LEU A 92 25.99 12.80 -6.34
C LEU A 92 26.30 12.93 -4.84
N GLU A 93 26.65 11.83 -4.17
CA GLU A 93 27.09 11.84 -2.77
C GLU A 93 28.46 12.52 -2.61
N VAL A 94 29.37 12.33 -3.59
CA VAL A 94 30.76 12.81 -3.52
C VAL A 94 30.91 14.28 -3.96
N HIS A 95 30.04 14.78 -4.86
CA HIS A 95 30.19 16.11 -5.47
C HIS A 95 28.97 17.03 -5.21
N PRO A 96 28.84 17.61 -4.00
CA PRO A 96 27.66 18.40 -3.62
C PRO A 96 27.53 19.75 -4.35
N ALA A 97 28.63 20.33 -4.83
CA ALA A 97 28.64 21.67 -5.45
C ALA A 97 27.82 21.75 -6.75
N ASP A 98 27.70 20.66 -7.50
CA ASP A 98 26.97 20.58 -8.79
C ASP A 98 25.73 19.66 -8.72
N ARG A 99 25.26 19.33 -7.51
CA ARG A 99 24.22 18.32 -7.26
C ARG A 99 22.98 18.52 -8.13
N ARG A 100 22.42 19.73 -8.17
CA ARG A 100 21.20 20.03 -8.95
C ARG A 100 21.39 19.78 -10.46
N ARG A 101 22.52 20.20 -11.02
CA ARG A 101 22.81 19.98 -12.46
C ARG A 101 22.97 18.50 -12.79
N ARG A 102 23.59 17.74 -11.89
CA ARG A 102 23.76 16.29 -12.03
C ARG A 102 22.43 15.54 -11.88
N ILE A 103 21.56 15.97 -10.98
CA ILE A 103 20.19 15.44 -10.85
C ILE A 103 19.38 15.69 -12.13
N LEU A 104 19.47 16.88 -12.73
CA LEU A 104 18.78 17.17 -14.00
C LEU A 104 19.22 16.20 -15.11
N ARG A 105 20.53 15.96 -15.26
CA ARG A 105 21.03 14.96 -16.22
C ARG A 105 20.55 13.54 -15.91
N LEU A 106 20.46 13.19 -14.63
CA LEU A 106 19.91 11.90 -14.22
C LEU A 106 18.43 11.77 -14.61
N PHE A 107 17.62 12.82 -14.46
CA PHE A 107 16.23 12.81 -14.94
C PHE A 107 16.12 12.65 -16.46
N ASP A 108 17.01 13.28 -17.23
CA ASP A 108 17.06 13.12 -18.69
C ASP A 108 17.36 11.65 -19.07
N GLU A 109 18.31 11.01 -18.39
CA GLU A 109 18.61 9.59 -18.59
C GLU A 109 17.45 8.67 -18.15
N GLN A 110 16.79 9.00 -17.04
CA GLN A 110 15.62 8.26 -16.56
C GLN A 110 14.43 8.34 -17.50
N THR A 111 14.30 9.43 -18.27
CA THR A 111 13.26 9.56 -19.30
C THR A 111 13.42 8.48 -20.38
N MET A 112 14.66 8.23 -20.82
CA MET A 112 14.93 7.17 -21.81
C MET A 112 14.62 5.77 -21.28
N PHE A 113 14.87 5.55 -19.98
CA PHE A 113 14.52 4.31 -19.31
C PHE A 113 13.01 4.12 -19.17
N LYS A 114 12.26 5.17 -18.81
CA LYS A 114 10.79 5.12 -18.73
C LYS A 114 10.17 4.71 -20.07
N HIS A 115 10.61 5.33 -21.17
CA HIS A 115 10.12 4.94 -22.50
C HIS A 115 10.45 3.49 -22.87
N LEU A 116 11.60 2.97 -22.41
CA LEU A 116 11.95 1.56 -22.61
C LEU A 116 10.99 0.64 -21.85
N VAL A 117 10.70 0.94 -20.58
CA VAL A 117 9.76 0.19 -19.74
C VAL A 117 8.34 0.26 -20.30
N GLU A 118 7.85 1.46 -20.64
CA GLU A 118 6.51 1.63 -21.23
C GLU A 118 6.32 0.82 -22.53
N HIS A 119 7.33 0.82 -23.42
CA HIS A 119 7.27 0.00 -24.62
C HIS A 119 7.31 -1.50 -24.32
N HIS A 120 8.06 -1.90 -23.29
CA HIS A 120 8.13 -3.28 -22.84
C HIS A 120 6.79 -3.75 -22.27
N ASP A 121 6.17 -2.98 -21.38
CA ASP A 121 4.85 -3.24 -20.80
C ASP A 121 3.79 -3.38 -21.90
N LEU A 122 3.86 -2.53 -22.93
CA LEU A 122 2.97 -2.63 -24.10
C LEU A 122 3.18 -3.92 -24.89
N ARG A 123 4.41 -4.42 -25.03
CA ARG A 123 4.68 -5.72 -25.66
C ARG A 123 4.21 -6.86 -24.79
N GLU A 124 4.40 -6.79 -23.48
CA GLU A 124 3.90 -7.78 -22.54
C GLU A 124 2.38 -7.91 -22.64
N ARG A 125 1.69 -6.78 -22.49
CA ARG A 125 0.22 -6.68 -22.50
C ARG A 125 -0.39 -7.11 -23.82
N ASN A 126 0.19 -6.69 -24.96
CA ASN A 126 -0.44 -6.87 -26.26
C ASN A 126 0.07 -8.11 -27.02
N ILE A 127 1.25 -8.63 -26.67
CA ILE A 127 1.91 -9.70 -27.43
C ILE A 127 2.23 -10.90 -26.52
N LEU A 128 3.06 -10.74 -25.49
CA LEU A 128 3.58 -11.86 -24.70
C LEU A 128 2.46 -12.61 -23.98
N TYR A 129 1.72 -11.91 -23.10
CA TYR A 129 0.69 -12.53 -22.26
C TYR A 129 -0.51 -13.06 -23.05
N PRO A 130 -1.06 -12.34 -24.05
CA PRO A 130 -2.13 -12.88 -24.88
C PRO A 130 -1.69 -14.12 -25.67
N THR A 131 -0.45 -14.15 -26.16
CA THR A 131 0.08 -15.33 -26.86
C THR A 131 0.22 -16.51 -25.91
N LEU A 132 0.77 -16.31 -24.71
CA LEU A 132 0.86 -17.34 -23.68
C LEU A 132 -0.52 -17.87 -23.29
N ASP A 133 -1.51 -16.99 -23.11
CA ASP A 133 -2.89 -17.41 -22.85
C ASP A 133 -3.43 -18.28 -24.00
N ARG A 134 -3.12 -17.97 -25.26
CA ARG A 134 -3.59 -18.73 -26.44
C ARG A 134 -2.94 -20.12 -26.56
N ILE A 135 -1.66 -20.25 -26.23
CA ILE A 135 -0.88 -21.49 -26.45
C ILE A 135 -0.87 -22.43 -25.23
N THR A 136 -1.34 -21.97 -24.07
CA THR A 136 -1.39 -22.76 -22.84
C THR A 136 -2.80 -23.26 -22.55
N THR A 137 -2.89 -24.47 -21.99
CA THR A 137 -4.15 -24.96 -21.41
C THR A 137 -4.43 -24.24 -20.10
N GLU A 138 -5.67 -24.26 -19.62
CA GLU A 138 -6.03 -23.63 -18.34
C GLU A 138 -5.25 -24.21 -17.15
N ALA A 139 -5.03 -25.53 -17.12
CA ALA A 139 -4.26 -26.20 -16.08
C ALA A 139 -2.78 -25.80 -16.12
N GLU A 140 -2.18 -25.80 -17.31
CA GLU A 140 -0.78 -25.36 -17.50
C GLU A 140 -0.61 -23.88 -17.14
N ARG A 141 -1.54 -23.02 -17.54
CA ARG A 141 -1.54 -21.59 -17.21
C ARG A 141 -1.56 -21.35 -15.70
N ARG A 142 -2.43 -22.06 -14.96
CA ARG A 142 -2.49 -21.97 -13.49
C ARG A 142 -1.15 -22.35 -12.86
N GLU A 143 -0.54 -23.42 -13.33
CA GLU A 143 0.75 -23.87 -12.80
C GLU A 143 1.89 -22.90 -13.15
N LEU A 144 1.93 -22.37 -14.36
CA LEU A 144 2.93 -21.37 -14.77
C LEU A 144 2.78 -20.08 -13.96
N LEU A 145 1.55 -19.59 -13.74
CA LEU A 145 1.29 -18.43 -12.89
C LEU A 145 1.73 -18.68 -11.45
N ARG A 146 1.42 -19.85 -10.88
CA ARG A 146 1.86 -20.25 -9.54
C ARG A 146 3.38 -20.23 -9.45
N ARG A 147 4.08 -20.83 -10.42
CA ARG A 147 5.55 -20.85 -10.47
C ARG A 147 6.16 -19.45 -10.63
N CYS A 148 5.52 -18.57 -11.39
CA CYS A 148 5.98 -17.17 -11.52
C CYS A 148 5.83 -16.44 -10.19
N LEU A 149 4.68 -16.57 -9.52
CA LEU A 149 4.45 -15.98 -8.20
C LEU A 149 5.42 -16.54 -7.16
N ASP A 150 5.62 -17.86 -7.13
CA ASP A 150 6.59 -18.51 -6.23
C ASP A 150 8.03 -18.08 -6.52
N ALA A 151 8.43 -17.93 -7.79
CA ALA A 151 9.76 -17.48 -8.16
C ALA A 151 10.00 -16.02 -7.76
N THR A 152 8.98 -15.17 -7.93
CA THR A 152 8.98 -13.81 -7.40
C THR A 152 9.13 -13.87 -5.88
N LEU A 153 8.23 -14.53 -5.15
CA LEU A 153 8.24 -14.72 -3.67
C LEU A 153 9.57 -15.29 -3.14
N ASN A 154 10.16 -16.26 -3.82
CA ASN A 154 11.45 -16.85 -3.42
C ASN A 154 12.65 -15.91 -3.66
N ALA A 155 12.57 -15.01 -4.64
CA ALA A 155 13.56 -13.94 -4.78
C ALA A 155 13.50 -12.93 -3.62
N TRP A 156 12.33 -12.78 -2.98
CA TRP A 156 12.18 -12.01 -1.75
C TRP A 156 12.78 -12.73 -0.53
N THR A 157 12.62 -14.05 -0.42
CA THR A 157 13.13 -14.83 0.73
C THR A 157 14.63 -15.15 0.65
N TYR A 158 15.22 -15.37 -0.54
CA TYR A 158 16.64 -15.73 -0.68
C TYR A 158 17.62 -14.58 -0.36
N ASN A 159 17.14 -13.34 -0.26
CA ASN A 159 17.98 -12.15 -0.04
C ASN A 159 17.91 -11.57 1.39
N GLU A 160 17.18 -12.21 2.31
CA GLU A 160 17.12 -11.82 3.74
C GLU A 160 18.49 -11.82 4.44
N HIS A 161 19.49 -12.50 3.88
CA HIS A 161 20.86 -12.53 4.42
C HIS A 161 21.73 -11.32 4.02
N ARG A 162 21.26 -10.40 3.16
CA ARG A 162 21.96 -9.14 2.83
C ARG A 162 20.95 -7.99 2.64
N ARG A 163 20.44 -7.44 3.76
CA ARG A 163 19.85 -6.08 3.97
C ARG A 163 19.37 -5.31 2.72
N SER A 164 18.15 -4.80 2.54
CA SER A 164 16.85 -4.90 3.21
C SER A 164 15.85 -4.11 2.33
N VAL A 165 14.92 -4.79 1.67
CA VAL A 165 13.58 -4.24 1.44
C VAL A 165 12.64 -5.23 2.11
N SER A 166 12.24 -4.88 3.32
CA SER A 166 11.30 -5.68 4.09
C SER A 166 9.94 -5.61 3.40
N MET A 167 9.26 -6.75 3.25
CA MET A 167 7.79 -6.72 3.23
C MET A 167 7.35 -5.96 4.48
N PRO A 168 6.33 -5.08 4.39
CA PRO A 168 6.00 -4.23 5.52
C PRO A 168 5.66 -5.10 6.72
N GLY A 169 6.30 -4.81 7.85
CA GLY A 169 6.01 -5.51 9.10
C GLY A 169 4.55 -5.30 9.50
N PRO A 170 3.98 -6.14 10.38
CA PRO A 170 2.59 -5.98 10.81
C PRO A 170 2.33 -4.59 11.41
N ILE A 171 3.33 -4.02 12.09
CA ILE A 171 3.25 -2.67 12.65
C ILE A 171 3.29 -1.59 11.56
N GLU A 172 4.08 -1.78 10.51
CA GLU A 172 4.12 -0.85 9.37
C GLU A 172 2.79 -0.84 8.61
N ILE A 173 2.12 -2.00 8.50
CA ILE A 173 0.77 -2.12 7.93
C ILE A 173 -0.24 -1.29 8.72
N LEU A 174 -0.33 -1.51 10.04
CA LEU A 174 -1.28 -0.79 10.89
C LEU A 174 -0.97 0.72 10.95
N THR A 175 0.32 1.09 11.00
CA THR A 175 0.73 2.50 10.94
C THR A 175 0.36 3.16 9.61
N HIS A 176 0.42 2.42 8.50
CA HIS A 176 -0.04 2.92 7.20
C HIS A 176 -1.56 3.13 7.19
N GLU A 177 -2.31 2.18 7.74
CA GLU A 177 -3.77 2.30 7.89
C GLU A 177 -4.17 3.49 8.75
N HIS A 178 -3.42 3.80 9.82
CA HIS A 178 -3.60 5.05 10.57
C HIS A 178 -3.52 6.28 9.68
N ARG A 179 -2.58 6.34 8.74
CA ARG A 179 -2.48 7.48 7.81
C ARG A 179 -3.70 7.58 6.91
N ILE A 180 -4.29 6.46 6.50
CA ILE A 180 -5.53 6.46 5.70
C ILE A 180 -6.71 6.92 6.57
N ILE A 181 -6.82 6.41 7.79
CA ILE A 181 -7.87 6.79 8.75
C ILE A 181 -7.80 8.28 9.07
N GLU A 182 -6.62 8.82 9.34
CA GLU A 182 -6.39 10.24 9.63
C GLU A 182 -6.89 11.16 8.51
N ARG A 183 -6.80 10.74 7.24
CA ARG A 183 -7.34 11.50 6.08
C ARG A 183 -8.86 11.62 6.16
N ALA A 184 -9.55 10.50 6.45
CA ALA A 184 -10.99 10.50 6.65
C ALA A 184 -11.40 11.32 7.90
N LEU A 185 -10.59 11.31 8.96
CA LEU A 185 -10.82 12.16 10.14
C LEU A 185 -10.68 13.65 9.83
N ARG A 186 -9.73 14.06 8.98
CA ARG A 186 -9.62 15.44 8.50
C ARG A 186 -10.86 15.86 7.72
N ALA A 187 -11.39 14.98 6.87
CA ALA A 187 -12.66 15.20 6.18
C ALA A 187 -13.83 15.34 7.17
N LEU A 188 -13.95 14.42 8.15
CA LEU A 188 -15.00 14.46 9.17
C LEU A 188 -14.96 15.78 9.97
N ARG A 189 -13.77 16.21 10.38
CA ARG A 189 -13.58 17.50 11.08
C ARG A 189 -14.07 18.68 10.26
N GLY A 190 -13.73 18.73 8.97
CA GLY A 190 -14.18 19.79 8.09
C GLY A 190 -15.69 19.74 7.79
N VAL A 191 -16.30 18.55 7.77
CA VAL A 191 -17.77 18.40 7.72
C VAL A 191 -18.40 18.97 8.99
N CYS A 192 -17.90 18.62 10.17
CA CYS A 192 -18.40 19.16 11.43
C CYS A 192 -18.35 20.69 11.47
N GLN A 193 -17.21 21.28 11.10
CA GLN A 193 -17.08 22.73 11.05
C GLN A 193 -18.11 23.38 10.12
N ARG A 194 -18.34 22.83 8.92
CA ARG A 194 -19.35 23.36 8.00
C ARG A 194 -20.75 23.29 8.60
N LEU A 195 -21.12 22.15 9.19
CA LEU A 195 -22.40 21.94 9.86
C LEU A 195 -22.60 22.93 11.03
N GLU A 196 -21.58 23.17 11.85
CA GLU A 196 -21.62 24.13 12.95
C GLU A 196 -21.82 25.58 12.50
N HIS A 197 -21.29 25.93 11.33
CA HIS A 197 -21.49 27.25 10.71
C HIS A 197 -22.81 27.36 9.93
N GLY A 198 -23.68 26.34 10.00
CA GLY A 198 -24.98 26.31 9.34
C GLY A 198 -24.91 26.06 7.83
N ALA A 199 -23.77 25.61 7.31
CA ALA A 199 -23.67 25.20 5.91
C ALA A 199 -24.33 23.84 5.68
N SER A 200 -24.94 23.67 4.50
CA SER A 200 -25.51 22.38 4.10
C SER A 200 -24.41 21.43 3.64
N VAL A 201 -24.44 20.21 4.17
CA VAL A 201 -23.61 19.09 3.71
C VAL A 201 -24.53 18.01 3.13
N PRO A 202 -24.22 17.43 1.96
CA PRO A 202 -25.00 16.33 1.40
C PRO A 202 -25.09 15.13 2.36
N ALA A 203 -26.29 14.57 2.57
CA ALA A 203 -26.50 13.49 3.54
C ALA A 203 -25.70 12.21 3.20
N ASP A 204 -25.46 11.98 1.91
CA ASP A 204 -24.65 10.86 1.41
C ASP A 204 -23.19 10.95 1.87
N VAL A 205 -22.66 12.15 2.08
CA VAL A 205 -21.30 12.37 2.61
C VAL A 205 -21.20 11.95 4.07
N LEU A 206 -22.18 12.31 4.91
CA LEU A 206 -22.25 11.88 6.31
C LEU A 206 -22.32 10.34 6.36
N ALA A 207 -23.18 9.75 5.54
CA ALA A 207 -23.31 8.31 5.45
C ALA A 207 -22.03 7.63 4.93
N GLN A 208 -21.31 8.25 3.99
CA GLN A 208 -20.04 7.73 3.46
C GLN A 208 -18.93 7.74 4.51
N LEU A 209 -18.80 8.81 5.29
CA LEU A 209 -17.85 8.90 6.41
C LEU A 209 -18.13 7.83 7.48
N VAL A 210 -19.39 7.67 7.86
CA VAL A 210 -19.80 6.62 8.82
C VAL A 210 -19.46 5.23 8.28
N ARG A 211 -19.77 4.93 7.01
CA ARG A 211 -19.44 3.64 6.39
C ARG A 211 -17.94 3.38 6.32
N PHE A 212 -17.15 4.40 5.99
CA PHE A 212 -15.68 4.31 6.00
C PHE A 212 -15.20 3.88 7.38
N ILE A 213 -15.64 4.58 8.43
CA ILE A 213 -15.22 4.28 9.81
C ILE A 213 -15.64 2.88 10.22
N GLN A 214 -16.90 2.50 9.98
CA GLN A 214 -17.42 1.17 10.34
C GLN A 214 -16.70 0.03 9.63
N THR A 215 -16.23 0.25 8.40
CA THR A 215 -15.65 -0.83 7.59
C THR A 215 -14.13 -0.86 7.67
N PHE A 216 -13.48 0.26 7.39
CA PHE A 216 -12.03 0.33 7.33
C PHE A 216 -11.40 0.51 8.72
N ALA A 217 -11.80 1.52 9.49
CA ALA A 217 -11.21 1.74 10.80
C ALA A 217 -11.58 0.64 11.81
N ASP A 218 -12.85 0.20 11.84
CA ASP A 218 -13.27 -0.83 12.80
C ASP A 218 -13.10 -2.25 12.26
N ARG A 219 -13.88 -2.67 11.27
CA ARG A 219 -13.87 -4.09 10.83
C ARG A 219 -12.55 -4.54 10.20
N CYS A 220 -11.79 -3.65 9.56
CA CYS A 220 -10.48 -3.98 8.99
C CYS A 220 -9.37 -3.77 10.01
N HIS A 221 -9.11 -2.52 10.37
CA HIS A 221 -7.96 -2.15 11.20
C HIS A 221 -8.09 -2.65 12.65
N HIS A 222 -9.10 -2.24 13.42
CA HIS A 222 -9.30 -2.82 14.76
C HIS A 222 -9.57 -4.33 14.70
N GLY A 223 -10.15 -4.83 13.60
CA GLY A 223 -10.31 -6.26 13.35
C GLY A 223 -8.99 -7.02 13.35
N LYS A 224 -7.96 -6.48 12.70
CA LYS A 224 -6.59 -7.02 12.70
C LYS A 224 -6.01 -7.04 14.11
N GLU A 225 -6.27 -5.98 14.87
CA GLU A 225 -5.74 -5.83 16.21
C GLU A 225 -6.41 -6.75 17.23
N GLU A 226 -7.73 -6.69 17.34
CA GLU A 226 -8.51 -7.43 18.33
C GLU A 226 -8.44 -8.94 18.12
N LYS A 227 -8.36 -9.39 16.85
CA LYS A 227 -8.38 -10.83 16.51
C LYS A 227 -7.00 -11.45 16.46
N HIS A 228 -5.97 -10.67 16.12
CA HIS A 228 -4.63 -11.22 15.86
C HIS A 228 -3.56 -10.53 16.71
N LEU A 229 -3.36 -9.21 16.59
CA LEU A 229 -2.25 -8.54 17.31
C LEU A 229 -2.38 -8.65 18.83
N PHE A 230 -3.51 -8.27 19.41
CA PHE A 230 -3.69 -8.23 20.87
C PHE A 230 -3.60 -9.62 21.51
N PRO A 231 -4.25 -10.68 20.97
CA PRO A 231 -4.05 -12.04 21.46
C PRO A 231 -2.58 -12.46 21.40
N THR A 232 -1.89 -12.20 20.29
CA THR A 232 -0.46 -12.54 20.15
C THR A 232 0.41 -11.79 21.15
N LEU A 233 0.16 -10.50 21.40
CA LEU A 233 0.87 -9.73 22.42
C LEU A 233 0.62 -10.28 23.83
N GLN A 234 -0.60 -10.73 24.11
CA GLN A 234 -0.94 -11.35 25.39
C GLN A 234 -0.19 -12.67 25.60
N GLU A 235 -0.10 -13.51 24.57
CA GLU A 235 0.69 -14.74 24.58
C GLU A 235 2.18 -14.47 24.82
N HIS A 236 2.68 -13.31 24.39
CA HIS A 236 4.06 -12.86 24.57
C HIS A 236 4.25 -11.98 25.82
N GLY A 237 3.30 -12.02 26.77
CA GLY A 237 3.47 -11.47 28.12
C GLY A 237 3.04 -10.02 28.30
N VAL A 238 2.39 -9.40 27.30
CA VAL A 238 1.77 -8.08 27.47
C VAL A 238 0.42 -8.25 28.19
N PRO A 239 0.23 -7.71 29.41
CA PRO A 239 -0.98 -7.96 30.16
C PRO A 239 -2.20 -7.27 29.54
N ARG A 240 -3.33 -8.00 29.50
CA ARG A 240 -4.63 -7.46 29.11
C ARG A 240 -5.25 -6.59 30.22
N GLU A 241 -5.37 -7.13 31.43
CA GLU A 241 -5.88 -6.39 32.58
C GLU A 241 -4.79 -5.49 33.17
N GLY A 242 -5.09 -4.21 33.38
CA GLY A 242 -4.13 -3.22 33.90
C GLY A 242 -2.98 -2.89 32.94
N GLY A 243 -3.03 -3.36 31.69
CA GLY A 243 -2.04 -3.09 30.65
C GLY A 243 -2.63 -2.37 29.42
N PRO A 244 -1.80 -2.05 28.42
CA PRO A 244 -2.19 -1.22 27.29
C PRO A 244 -3.28 -1.86 26.40
N ILE A 245 -3.30 -3.19 26.28
CA ILE A 245 -4.32 -3.92 25.50
C ILE A 245 -5.73 -3.67 26.07
N GLY A 246 -5.89 -3.68 27.39
CA GLY A 246 -7.19 -3.44 28.02
C GLY A 246 -7.72 -2.03 27.77
N VAL A 247 -6.81 -1.04 27.72
CA VAL A 247 -7.16 0.35 27.38
C VAL A 247 -7.60 0.45 25.92
N MET A 248 -6.88 -0.15 24.97
CA MET A 248 -7.25 -0.09 23.55
C MET A 248 -8.62 -0.73 23.31
N LEU A 249 -8.88 -1.92 23.88
CA LEU A 249 -10.18 -2.60 23.77
C LEU A 249 -11.34 -1.77 24.33
N GLN A 250 -11.12 -1.06 25.45
CA GLN A 250 -12.13 -0.17 26.01
C GLN A 250 -12.42 1.00 25.06
N GLU A 251 -11.38 1.57 24.46
CA GLU A 251 -11.51 2.69 23.52
C GLU A 251 -12.16 2.27 22.21
N HIS A 252 -11.87 1.08 21.68
CA HIS A 252 -12.59 0.55 20.53
C HIS A 252 -14.10 0.49 20.80
N GLU A 253 -14.51 0.03 21.98
CA GLU A 253 -15.94 -0.04 22.32
C GLU A 253 -16.57 1.35 22.51
N LEU A 254 -15.86 2.29 23.14
CA LEU A 254 -16.31 3.68 23.23
C LEU A 254 -16.44 4.31 21.83
N GLY A 255 -15.46 4.09 20.97
CA GLY A 255 -15.46 4.54 19.57
C GLY A 255 -16.65 3.99 18.80
N ARG A 256 -16.92 2.68 18.92
CA ARG A 256 -18.13 2.05 18.33
C ARG A 256 -19.43 2.68 18.85
N GLY A 257 -19.46 3.13 20.12
CA GLY A 257 -20.55 3.92 20.67
C GLY A 257 -20.80 5.22 19.90
N PHE A 258 -19.78 6.06 19.76
CA PHE A 258 -19.88 7.32 19.01
C PHE A 258 -20.23 7.09 17.53
N VAL A 259 -19.72 6.02 16.91
CA VAL A 259 -20.03 5.69 15.52
C VAL A 259 -21.50 5.28 15.34
N ARG A 260 -22.09 4.56 16.31
CA ARG A 260 -23.54 4.26 16.30
C ARG A 260 -24.36 5.55 16.39
N GLU A 261 -24.00 6.46 17.27
CA GLU A 261 -24.67 7.76 17.40
C GLU A 261 -24.55 8.61 16.13
N MET A 262 -23.36 8.65 15.50
CA MET A 262 -23.16 9.32 14.20
C MET A 262 -24.03 8.69 13.11
N ALA A 263 -24.13 7.37 13.05
CA ALA A 263 -24.95 6.67 12.05
C ALA A 263 -26.44 7.03 12.20
N GLU A 264 -26.97 6.97 13.42
CA GLU A 264 -28.35 7.35 13.71
C GLU A 264 -28.63 8.82 13.38
N ALA A 265 -27.71 9.71 13.76
CA ALA A 265 -27.82 11.14 13.49
C ALA A 265 -27.73 11.44 11.98
N ALA A 266 -26.89 10.73 11.23
CA ALA A 266 -26.81 10.87 9.77
C ALA A 266 -28.14 10.48 9.09
N SER A 267 -28.79 9.40 9.54
CA SER A 267 -30.12 9.02 9.05
C SER A 267 -31.21 10.02 9.46
N ALA A 268 -31.14 10.60 10.66
CA ALA A 268 -32.07 11.64 11.10
C ALA A 268 -31.87 12.94 10.31
N TYR A 269 -30.62 13.26 9.95
CA TYR A 269 -30.27 14.41 9.13
C TYR A 269 -30.86 14.28 7.72
N GLU A 270 -30.79 13.10 7.11
CA GLU A 270 -31.43 12.81 5.82
C GLU A 270 -32.96 13.01 5.86
N ARG A 271 -33.60 12.73 7.01
CA ARG A 271 -35.04 12.97 7.23
C ARG A 271 -35.39 14.41 7.60
N GLY A 272 -34.40 15.29 7.78
CA GLY A 272 -34.60 16.70 8.13
C GLY A 272 -35.00 16.93 9.60
N GLU A 273 -34.63 16.03 10.52
CA GLU A 273 -34.87 16.22 11.95
C GLU A 273 -34.01 17.35 12.53
N SER A 274 -34.60 18.23 13.35
CA SER A 274 -33.99 19.51 13.72
C SER A 274 -32.80 19.41 14.69
N ASP A 275 -32.66 18.30 15.42
CA ASP A 275 -31.55 18.01 16.35
C ASP A 275 -30.47 17.11 15.73
N ALA A 276 -30.66 16.61 14.51
CA ALA A 276 -29.77 15.63 13.89
C ALA A 276 -28.34 16.18 13.70
N THR A 277 -28.23 17.45 13.27
CA THR A 277 -26.94 18.10 13.06
C THR A 277 -26.13 18.19 14.34
N SER A 278 -26.73 18.65 15.44
CA SER A 278 -26.01 18.81 16.71
C SER A 278 -25.59 17.47 17.29
N ARG A 279 -26.44 16.44 17.16
CA ARG A 279 -26.11 15.07 17.55
C ARG A 279 -24.95 14.50 16.74
N PHE A 280 -24.97 14.65 15.42
CA PHE A 280 -23.90 14.18 14.55
C PHE A 280 -22.57 14.84 14.90
N VAL A 281 -22.56 16.18 15.02
CA VAL A 281 -21.36 16.95 15.37
C VAL A 281 -20.81 16.55 16.73
N SER A 282 -21.66 16.43 17.75
CA SER A 282 -21.23 16.06 19.11
C SER A 282 -20.60 14.66 19.15
N ALA A 283 -21.21 13.68 18.49
CA ALA A 283 -20.67 12.32 18.42
C ALA A 283 -19.37 12.28 17.61
N ALA A 284 -19.32 12.99 16.49
CA ALA A 284 -18.13 13.07 15.64
C ALA A 284 -16.94 13.74 16.34
N GLN A 285 -17.16 14.82 17.09
CA GLN A 285 -16.11 15.46 17.87
C GLN A 285 -15.55 14.54 18.96
N SER A 286 -16.44 13.84 19.68
CA SER A 286 -16.04 12.87 20.70
C SER A 286 -15.23 11.72 20.09
N TYR A 287 -15.64 11.24 18.91
CA TYR A 287 -14.90 10.23 18.14
C TYR A 287 -13.53 10.73 17.66
N LEU A 288 -13.46 11.96 17.12
CA LEU A 288 -12.22 12.57 16.64
C LEU A 288 -11.19 12.72 17.75
N ASP A 289 -11.62 13.17 18.93
CA ASP A 289 -10.73 13.36 20.08
C ASP A 289 -10.26 12.01 20.64
N LEU A 290 -11.17 11.04 20.76
CA LEU A 290 -10.84 9.67 21.16
C LEU A 290 -9.82 9.04 20.21
N LEU A 291 -10.10 9.03 18.90
CA LEU A 291 -9.29 8.30 17.93
C LEU A 291 -7.91 8.93 17.73
N ALA A 292 -7.78 10.26 17.85
CA ALA A 292 -6.48 10.92 17.82
C ALA A 292 -5.58 10.48 19.01
N GLN A 293 -6.14 10.36 20.21
CA GLN A 293 -5.40 9.86 21.38
C GLN A 293 -5.14 8.36 21.31
N HIS A 294 -6.07 7.61 20.71
CA HIS A 294 -5.96 6.19 20.49
C HIS A 294 -4.78 5.86 19.56
N ILE A 295 -4.77 6.41 18.34
CA ILE A 295 -3.69 6.26 17.35
C ILE A 295 -2.34 6.67 17.95
N TYR A 296 -2.29 7.77 18.72
CA TYR A 296 -1.06 8.20 19.38
C TYR A 296 -0.52 7.14 20.35
N LYS A 297 -1.38 6.51 21.16
CA LYS A 297 -0.95 5.47 22.10
C LYS A 297 -0.53 4.20 21.38
N GLU A 298 -1.15 3.87 20.25
CA GLU A 298 -0.73 2.73 19.46
C GLU A 298 0.64 2.97 18.84
N ASP A 299 0.79 4.05 18.06
CA ASP A 299 2.02 4.41 17.36
C ASP A 299 3.22 4.59 18.31
N HIS A 300 3.00 5.16 19.50
CA HIS A 300 4.08 5.56 20.41
C HIS A 300 4.24 4.69 21.66
N VAL A 301 3.29 3.80 21.97
CA VAL A 301 3.37 2.94 23.15
C VAL A 301 3.18 1.48 22.78
N LEU A 302 2.03 1.10 22.22
CA LEU A 302 1.71 -0.32 22.00
C LEU A 302 2.55 -0.93 20.87
N PHE A 303 2.70 -0.25 19.74
CA PHE A 303 3.48 -0.72 18.60
C PHE A 303 4.98 -0.83 18.92
N PRO A 304 5.63 0.11 19.63
CA PRO A 304 6.98 -0.10 20.14
C PRO A 304 7.11 -1.30 21.08
N ILE A 305 6.10 -1.57 21.93
CA ILE A 305 6.09 -2.79 22.75
C ILE A 305 6.03 -4.02 21.84
N ALA A 306 5.13 -4.03 20.85
CA ALA A 306 5.00 -5.12 19.89
C ALA A 306 6.30 -5.40 19.11
N GLU A 307 6.97 -4.34 18.64
CA GLU A 307 8.26 -4.46 17.95
C GLU A 307 9.33 -5.13 18.81
N ASN A 308 9.32 -4.88 20.13
CA ASN A 308 10.30 -5.40 21.07
C ASN A 308 10.00 -6.84 21.54
N VAL A 309 8.74 -7.21 21.70
CA VAL A 309 8.35 -8.52 22.28
C VAL A 309 8.13 -9.61 21.23
N LEU A 310 7.84 -9.24 19.98
CA LEU A 310 7.56 -10.19 18.91
C LEU A 310 8.81 -10.47 18.06
N ASP A 311 9.07 -11.75 17.81
CA ASP A 311 10.13 -12.15 16.89
C ASP A 311 9.69 -12.07 15.41
N ALA A 312 10.64 -12.27 14.49
CA ALA A 312 10.39 -12.17 13.06
C ALA A 312 9.36 -13.20 12.55
N SER A 313 9.34 -14.41 13.12
CA SER A 313 8.43 -15.48 12.68
C SER A 313 6.98 -15.18 13.09
N THR A 314 6.80 -14.67 14.31
CA THR A 314 5.50 -14.21 14.80
C THR A 314 5.00 -13.00 14.01
N LYS A 315 5.89 -12.05 13.69
CA LYS A 315 5.55 -10.89 12.85
C LYS A 315 5.11 -11.31 11.45
N ALA A 316 5.79 -12.28 10.82
CA ALA A 316 5.40 -12.81 9.51
C ALA A 316 4.02 -13.49 9.56
N ALA A 317 3.74 -14.29 10.61
CA ALA A 317 2.43 -14.92 10.79
C ALA A 317 1.30 -13.90 10.97
N LEU A 318 1.56 -12.79 11.66
CA LEU A 318 0.61 -11.68 11.80
C LEU A 318 0.30 -11.00 10.46
N VAL A 319 1.32 -10.78 9.60
CA VAL A 319 1.12 -10.22 8.26
C VAL A 319 0.16 -11.10 7.45
N GLU A 320 0.40 -12.41 7.40
CA GLU A 320 -0.51 -13.33 6.69
C GLU A 320 -1.92 -13.34 7.29
N ALA A 321 -2.04 -13.18 8.62
CA ALA A 321 -3.34 -13.10 9.29
C ALA A 321 -4.08 -11.81 8.92
N PHE A 322 -3.38 -10.68 8.83
CA PHE A 322 -3.93 -9.40 8.43
C PHE A 322 -4.42 -9.42 6.98
N GLU A 323 -3.65 -10.03 6.07
CA GLU A 323 -4.05 -10.22 4.68
C GLU A 323 -5.34 -11.04 4.56
N ARG A 324 -5.48 -12.12 5.35
CA ARG A 324 -6.71 -12.93 5.38
C ARG A 324 -7.90 -12.16 5.95
N GLU A 325 -7.69 -11.39 7.01
CA GLU A 325 -8.72 -10.57 7.64
C GLU A 325 -9.27 -9.53 6.65
N GLU A 326 -8.37 -8.86 5.93
CA GLU A 326 -8.73 -7.86 4.93
C GLU A 326 -9.40 -8.50 3.70
N ALA A 327 -8.88 -9.61 3.20
CA ALA A 327 -9.47 -10.34 2.08
C ALA A 327 -10.91 -10.79 2.37
N ALA A 328 -11.24 -11.07 3.64
CA ALA A 328 -12.59 -11.42 4.06
C ALA A 328 -13.60 -10.26 3.96
N LEU A 329 -13.14 -9.02 3.88
CA LEU A 329 -13.98 -7.84 3.62
C LEU A 329 -14.27 -7.63 2.13
N GLY A 330 -13.43 -8.19 1.26
CA GLY A 330 -13.56 -8.16 -0.20
C GLY A 330 -12.21 -7.85 -0.86
N LEU A 331 -11.92 -8.51 -1.98
CA LEU A 331 -10.70 -8.22 -2.75
C LEU A 331 -10.70 -6.76 -3.23
N GLY A 332 -9.60 -6.04 -3.00
CA GLY A 332 -9.46 -4.62 -3.37
C GLY A 332 -10.06 -3.63 -2.35
N THR A 333 -10.48 -4.12 -1.17
CA THR A 333 -11.10 -3.29 -0.13
C THR A 333 -10.14 -2.20 0.37
N HIS A 334 -8.85 -2.52 0.48
CA HIS A 334 -7.84 -1.57 0.95
C HIS A 334 -7.71 -0.37 0.01
N GLU A 335 -7.46 -0.63 -1.27
CA GLU A 335 -7.26 0.39 -2.29
C GLU A 335 -8.54 1.22 -2.50
N GLN A 336 -9.70 0.59 -2.43
CA GLN A 336 -10.98 1.27 -2.52
C GLN A 336 -11.17 2.26 -1.37
N TYR A 337 -10.88 1.87 -0.13
CA TYR A 337 -11.03 2.74 1.02
C TYR A 337 -9.94 3.80 1.10
N GLU A 338 -8.72 3.51 0.65
CA GLU A 338 -7.68 4.53 0.50
C GLU A 338 -8.09 5.63 -0.49
N ALA A 339 -8.60 5.23 -1.66
CA ALA A 339 -9.15 6.18 -2.63
C ALA A 339 -10.32 6.98 -2.04
N THR A 340 -11.23 6.32 -1.32
CA THR A 340 -12.37 6.96 -0.65
C THR A 340 -11.90 8.00 0.39
N ALA A 341 -10.91 7.67 1.21
CA ALA A 341 -10.34 8.59 2.19
C ALA A 341 -9.69 9.81 1.50
N SER A 342 -8.98 9.57 0.40
CA SER A 342 -8.37 10.62 -0.42
C SER A 342 -9.40 11.59 -1.01
N GLU A 343 -10.49 11.06 -1.56
CA GLU A 343 -11.56 11.86 -2.14
C GLU A 343 -12.30 12.68 -1.08
N LEU A 344 -12.64 12.06 0.05
CA LEU A 344 -13.29 12.72 1.18
C LEU A 344 -12.42 13.84 1.73
N GLU A 345 -11.13 13.59 1.95
CA GLU A 345 -10.17 14.58 2.43
C GLU A 345 -10.09 15.76 1.49
N LYS A 346 -9.89 15.52 0.19
CA LYS A 346 -9.78 16.59 -0.82
C LYS A 346 -11.04 17.47 -0.88
N ALA A 347 -12.22 16.86 -0.72
CA ALA A 347 -13.49 17.57 -0.83
C ALA A 347 -13.87 18.31 0.46
N TRP A 348 -13.57 17.74 1.63
CA TRP A 348 -14.17 18.17 2.90
C TRP A 348 -13.18 18.57 3.98
N ALA A 349 -11.89 18.26 3.87
CA ALA A 349 -10.91 18.78 4.81
C ALA A 349 -10.84 20.33 4.76
N THR A 350 -10.25 20.91 5.79
CA THR A 350 -10.07 22.35 6.00
C THR A 350 -8.62 22.70 6.22
#